data_AF-A0A1E3U9T6-F1
#
_entry.id   AF-A0A1E3U9T6-F1
#
_cell.length_a   1.000
_cell.length_b   1.000
_cell.length_c   1.000
_cell.angle_alpha   90.00
_cell.angle_beta   90.00
_cell.angle_gamma   90.00
#
_symmetry.space_group_name_H-M   'P 1'
#
loop_
_entity.id
_entity.type
_entity.pdbx_description
1 polymer ?
#
loop_
_entity_poly.entity_id
_entity_poly.type
_entity_poly.pdbx_seq_one_letter_code
_entity_poly.pdbx_strand_id
1 'polypeptide(L)'
;MKNWIPLLRYDTLTNKRIPDPEEENELPYDEEAFAQTDIGRELTQNLELYRKYSESPMHPEVIAYWEKRGLKKELFDYETEEGKYAYSVFTPLDMKTNKKYAMIYFSHGGGVTINLAETYGFNTLAAVEKYIVVYPNNGGRSNNEVDTEFPRIMEALREKKYPIDWERVYCAGFSSGSEASVCAACTCPEMAAAVAVLPGGQPFKDLKFHTGPDYYASTKGLRIPGIFIGGTADVASYPAPWILDNKKKDYRVHNLDIWMRDIAQIKNYRPLSSAHMEELLANSQDPVEREFGLEFDISYSFHVQGADWLGGEFYGKDGAPVMRYARAIGIPHVVWSSQANLAWDYLKHFRRDQDTGESIYDPVICWGER
;
A
#
# COMPACT_ATOMS: atom_id res chain seq x y z
N MET A 1 8.22 -20.12 -19.81
CA MET A 1 7.29 -19.36 -18.95
C MET A 1 5.95 -19.34 -19.69
N LYS A 2 4.83 -19.65 -19.02
CA LYS A 2 3.50 -19.64 -19.64
C LYS A 2 2.72 -18.46 -19.03
N ASN A 3 2.15 -17.61 -19.88
CA ASN A 3 1.44 -16.40 -19.48
C ASN A 3 -0.07 -16.69 -19.33
N TRP A 4 -0.70 -16.05 -18.33
CA TRP A 4 -2.11 -16.09 -17.90
C TRP A 4 -2.41 -14.72 -17.24
N ILE A 5 -3.62 -14.16 -17.16
CA ILE A 5 -4.92 -14.39 -17.83
C ILE A 5 -5.60 -12.99 -18.03
N PRO A 6 -6.61 -12.80 -18.90
CA PRO A 6 -6.90 -11.46 -19.46
C PRO A 6 -7.80 -10.53 -18.61
N LEU A 7 -7.70 -9.24 -18.93
CA LEU A 7 -8.52 -8.13 -18.45
C LEU A 7 -9.97 -8.20 -18.94
N LEU A 8 -10.96 -8.23 -18.03
CA LEU A 8 -12.36 -8.00 -18.37
C LEU A 8 -12.61 -6.50 -18.63
N ARG A 9 -12.90 -6.12 -19.89
CA ARG A 9 -13.37 -4.77 -20.22
C ARG A 9 -14.89 -4.75 -20.41
N TYR A 10 -15.54 -3.78 -19.77
CA TYR A 10 -16.97 -3.48 -19.93
C TYR A 10 -17.14 -2.20 -20.76
N ASP A 11 -18.09 -2.21 -21.68
CA ASP A 11 -18.53 -1.02 -22.40
C ASP A 11 -19.42 -0.16 -21.47
N THR A 12 -18.98 1.06 -21.19
CA THR A 12 -19.62 1.98 -20.24
C THR A 12 -20.93 2.61 -20.75
N LEU A 13 -21.23 2.51 -22.04
CA LEU A 13 -22.48 3.00 -22.64
C LEU A 13 -23.53 1.90 -22.79
N THR A 14 -23.11 0.65 -23.02
CA THR A 14 -24.03 -0.48 -23.25
C THR A 14 -24.14 -1.44 -22.07
N ASN A 15 -23.28 -1.31 -21.06
CA ASN A 15 -23.16 -2.17 -19.88
C ASN A 15 -23.06 -3.68 -20.21
N LYS A 16 -22.50 -3.99 -21.40
CA LYS A 16 -22.25 -5.36 -21.85
C LYS A 16 -20.77 -5.68 -21.72
N ARG A 17 -20.47 -6.94 -21.39
CA ARG A 17 -19.13 -7.51 -21.50
C ARG A 17 -18.73 -7.49 -22.98
N ILE A 18 -17.59 -6.89 -23.29
CA ILE A 18 -16.99 -6.99 -24.62
C ILE A 18 -16.55 -8.45 -24.81
N PRO A 19 -16.95 -9.16 -25.89
CA PRO A 19 -16.53 -10.54 -26.12
C PRO A 19 -15.01 -10.64 -26.23
N ASP A 20 -14.45 -11.75 -25.73
CA ASP A 20 -13.02 -12.04 -25.85
C ASP A 20 -12.66 -12.28 -27.33
N PRO A 21 -11.74 -11.51 -27.93
CA PRO A 21 -11.25 -11.76 -29.27
C PRO A 21 -10.13 -12.81 -29.20
N GLU A 22 -10.48 -14.09 -29.24
CA GLU A 22 -9.53 -15.06 -29.78
C GLU A 22 -9.25 -14.68 -31.25
N GLU A 23 -7.96 -14.68 -31.60
CA GLU A 23 -7.37 -14.23 -32.88
C GLU A 23 -7.02 -12.73 -33.01
N GLU A 24 -5.71 -12.47 -32.87
CA GLU A 24 -4.90 -11.47 -33.59
C GLU A 24 -4.80 -9.99 -33.15
N ASN A 25 -5.40 -9.54 -32.03
CA ASN A 25 -4.98 -8.26 -31.42
C ASN A 25 -4.91 -8.31 -29.89
N GLU A 26 -3.74 -8.70 -29.39
CA GLU A 26 -3.22 -8.10 -28.16
C GLU A 26 -3.19 -6.58 -28.40
N LEU A 27 -3.94 -5.78 -27.63
CA LEU A 27 -3.60 -4.36 -27.51
C LEU A 27 -2.39 -4.32 -26.56
N PRO A 28 -1.16 -4.08 -27.06
CA PRO A 28 0.00 -4.05 -26.18
C PRO A 28 -0.18 -2.95 -25.14
N TYR A 29 0.48 -3.09 -23.99
CA TYR A 29 0.73 -1.95 -23.13
C TYR A 29 1.55 -0.94 -23.94
N ASP A 30 0.90 0.13 -24.39
CA ASP A 30 1.51 1.19 -25.16
C ASP A 30 2.23 2.14 -24.19
N GLU A 31 3.52 1.87 -23.98
CA GLU A 31 4.38 2.65 -23.10
C GLU A 31 4.49 4.12 -23.56
N GLU A 32 4.47 4.38 -24.87
CA GLU A 32 4.51 5.73 -25.42
C GLU A 32 3.20 6.47 -25.10
N ALA A 33 2.04 5.85 -25.36
CA ALA A 33 0.75 6.45 -25.02
C ALA A 33 0.58 6.64 -23.49
N PHE A 34 1.02 5.68 -22.67
CA PHE A 34 1.00 5.85 -21.22
C PHE A 34 1.90 7.00 -20.76
N ALA A 35 3.09 7.15 -21.32
CA ALA A 35 3.98 8.28 -21.06
C ALA A 35 3.37 9.65 -21.46
N GLN A 36 2.45 9.68 -22.44
CA GLN A 36 1.67 10.87 -22.80
C GLN A 36 0.44 11.14 -21.91
N THR A 37 0.15 10.31 -20.91
CA THR A 37 -0.87 10.64 -19.89
C THR A 37 -0.33 11.63 -18.84
N ASP A 38 -1.22 12.26 -18.07
CA ASP A 38 -0.79 13.08 -16.92
C ASP A 38 -0.04 12.25 -15.88
N ILE A 39 -0.46 11.01 -15.65
CA ILE A 39 0.20 10.05 -14.75
C ILE A 39 1.62 9.72 -15.27
N GLY A 40 1.77 9.43 -16.57
CA GLY A 40 3.06 9.15 -17.19
C GLY A 40 4.04 10.33 -17.16
N ARG A 41 3.52 11.55 -17.35
CA ARG A 41 4.28 12.79 -17.17
C ARG A 41 4.72 13.00 -15.73
N GLU A 42 3.82 12.83 -14.76
CA GLU A 42 4.11 12.98 -13.34
C GLU A 42 5.18 11.96 -12.88
N LEU A 43 5.01 10.68 -13.26
CA LEU A 43 6.00 9.62 -13.02
C LEU A 43 7.37 10.01 -13.58
N THR A 44 7.41 10.49 -14.83
CA THR A 44 8.67 10.91 -15.47
C THR A 44 9.35 12.02 -14.69
N GLN A 45 8.60 13.06 -14.28
CA GLN A 45 9.10 14.20 -13.50
C GLN A 45 9.61 13.77 -12.11
N ASN A 46 8.84 12.94 -11.39
CA ASN A 46 9.23 12.42 -10.08
C ASN A 46 10.51 11.57 -10.16
N LEU A 47 10.73 10.87 -11.28
CA LEU A 47 11.92 10.06 -11.53
C LEU A 47 13.15 10.83 -12.04
N GLU A 48 13.04 12.09 -12.48
CA GLU A 48 14.19 12.85 -13.02
C GLU A 48 15.35 12.93 -12.02
N LEU A 49 15.04 13.25 -10.76
CA LEU A 49 16.04 13.37 -9.70
C LEU A 49 16.73 12.02 -9.42
N TYR A 50 15.94 10.94 -9.37
CA TYR A 50 16.46 9.58 -9.18
C TYR A 50 17.36 9.16 -10.35
N ARG A 51 16.93 9.39 -11.60
CA ARG A 51 17.70 9.07 -12.81
C ARG A 51 19.05 9.78 -12.85
N LYS A 52 19.15 10.99 -12.29
CA LYS A 52 20.41 11.76 -12.22
C LYS A 52 21.31 11.35 -11.04
N TYR A 53 20.74 10.81 -9.96
CA TYR A 53 21.43 10.63 -8.67
C TYR A 53 21.19 9.28 -7.97
N SER A 54 20.90 8.20 -8.70
CA SER A 54 20.56 6.88 -8.13
C SER A 54 21.63 6.38 -7.14
N GLU A 55 22.91 6.52 -7.50
CA GLU A 55 24.08 6.11 -6.71
C GLU A 55 24.57 7.19 -5.73
N SER A 56 23.88 8.31 -5.61
CA SER A 56 24.28 9.46 -4.79
C SER A 56 23.08 10.02 -4.02
N PRO A 57 22.52 9.24 -3.07
CA PRO A 57 21.29 9.55 -2.32
C PRO A 57 21.29 10.92 -1.64
N MET A 58 22.46 11.42 -1.26
CA MET A 58 22.68 12.65 -0.50
C MET A 58 23.43 13.71 -1.32
N HIS A 59 23.41 13.62 -2.65
CA HIS A 59 24.00 14.65 -3.52
C HIS A 59 23.38 16.03 -3.22
N PRO A 60 24.15 17.14 -3.22
CA PRO A 60 23.63 18.46 -2.85
C PRO A 60 22.38 18.91 -3.61
N GLU A 61 22.25 18.57 -4.91
CA GLU A 61 21.01 18.83 -5.66
C GLU A 61 19.79 18.02 -5.16
N VAL A 62 19.98 16.80 -4.65
CA VAL A 62 18.91 16.00 -4.05
C VAL A 62 18.43 16.63 -2.75
N ILE A 63 19.36 17.08 -1.91
CA ILE A 63 19.03 17.79 -0.66
C ILE A 63 18.29 19.09 -0.97
N ALA A 64 18.85 19.93 -1.84
CA ALA A 64 18.22 21.20 -2.23
C ALA A 64 16.85 21.03 -2.92
N TYR A 65 16.63 19.95 -3.67
CA TYR A 65 15.34 19.62 -4.28
C TYR A 65 14.24 19.40 -3.23
N TRP A 66 14.57 18.71 -2.14
CA TRP A 66 13.64 18.42 -1.04
C TRP A 66 13.50 19.59 -0.07
N GLU A 67 14.58 20.31 0.23
CA GLU A 67 14.55 21.53 1.05
C GLU A 67 13.66 22.61 0.42
N LYS A 68 13.76 22.80 -0.90
CA LYS A 68 12.88 23.70 -1.67
C LYS A 68 11.39 23.31 -1.58
N ARG A 69 11.09 22.04 -1.29
CA ARG A 69 9.73 21.52 -1.05
C ARG A 69 9.33 21.53 0.43
N GLY A 70 10.17 22.07 1.32
CA GLY A 70 9.87 22.14 2.75
C GLY A 70 10.22 20.87 3.53
N LEU A 71 11.08 19.99 2.99
CA LEU A 71 11.48 18.73 3.62
C LEU A 71 12.99 18.67 3.87
N LYS A 72 13.37 18.16 5.04
CA LYS A 72 14.72 17.69 5.34
C LYS A 72 14.81 16.20 5.00
N LYS A 73 15.82 15.81 4.21
CA LYS A 73 16.22 14.41 4.01
C LYS A 73 17.39 14.09 4.93
N GLU A 74 17.29 12.98 5.64
CA GLU A 74 18.39 12.34 6.38
C GLU A 74 18.57 10.91 5.89
N LEU A 75 19.79 10.37 5.99
CA LEU A 75 20.11 9.00 5.60
C LEU A 75 21.03 8.40 6.67
N PHE A 76 20.67 7.22 7.14
CA PHE A 76 21.37 6.48 8.18
C PHE A 76 21.84 5.13 7.64
N ASP A 77 22.88 4.57 8.28
CA ASP A 77 23.40 3.21 8.11
C ASP A 77 23.81 2.81 6.66
N TYR A 78 23.90 3.77 5.73
CA TYR A 78 24.24 3.54 4.31
C TYR A 78 25.66 2.97 4.08
N GLU A 79 26.60 3.23 4.98
CA GLU A 79 27.97 2.72 4.89
C GLU A 79 28.14 1.30 5.46
N THR A 80 27.08 0.72 6.05
CA THR A 80 27.11 -0.63 6.65
C THR A 80 26.60 -1.69 5.67
N GLU A 81 27.34 -2.79 5.50
CA GLU A 81 26.96 -3.95 4.67
C GLU A 81 26.35 -3.57 3.29
N GLU A 82 27.05 -2.73 2.51
CA GLU A 82 26.57 -2.24 1.19
C GLU A 82 25.20 -1.51 1.25
N GLY A 83 24.89 -0.91 2.40
CA GLY A 83 23.63 -0.22 2.68
C GLY A 83 22.48 -1.15 3.06
N LYS A 84 22.72 -2.43 3.38
CA LYS A 84 21.69 -3.44 3.71
C LYS A 84 20.67 -2.97 4.75
N TYR A 85 21.13 -2.27 5.79
CA TYR A 85 20.31 -1.73 6.89
C TYR A 85 20.07 -0.22 6.79
N ALA A 86 20.37 0.38 5.63
CA ALA A 86 20.18 1.80 5.41
C ALA A 86 18.70 2.20 5.53
N TYR A 87 18.45 3.39 6.04
CA TYR A 87 17.12 3.99 5.98
C TYR A 87 17.22 5.50 5.81
N SER A 88 16.40 6.08 4.94
CA SER A 88 16.23 7.52 4.85
C SER A 88 15.01 7.98 5.64
N VAL A 89 15.08 9.21 6.15
CA VAL A 89 14.02 9.83 6.95
C VAL A 89 13.74 11.21 6.38
N PHE A 90 12.46 11.49 6.12
CA PHE A 90 11.97 12.76 5.64
C PHE A 90 11.13 13.42 6.71
N THR A 91 11.47 14.67 7.03
CA THR A 91 10.73 15.49 8.00
C THR A 91 10.41 16.87 7.44
N PRO A 92 9.26 17.47 7.77
CA PRO A 92 8.99 18.86 7.44
C PRO A 92 10.02 19.80 8.09
N LEU A 93 10.57 20.75 7.32
CA LEU A 93 11.53 21.74 7.83
C LEU A 93 10.93 22.65 8.93
N ASP A 94 9.61 22.80 8.95
CA ASP A 94 8.82 23.58 9.90
C ASP A 94 8.25 22.75 11.07
N MET A 95 8.81 21.57 11.36
CA MET A 95 8.43 20.79 12.54
C MET A 95 8.64 21.58 13.85
N LYS A 96 7.62 21.54 14.71
CA LYS A 96 7.61 22.17 16.02
C LYS A 96 7.97 21.15 17.09
N THR A 97 8.94 21.47 17.94
CA THR A 97 9.44 20.58 19.01
C THR A 97 8.39 20.21 20.06
N ASN A 98 7.30 20.99 20.18
CA ASN A 98 6.18 20.74 21.09
C ASN A 98 4.97 20.06 20.41
N LYS A 99 5.05 19.73 19.12
CA LYS A 99 4.02 18.98 18.40
C LYS A 99 4.52 17.56 18.13
N LYS A 100 3.61 16.59 18.13
CA LYS A 100 3.84 15.24 17.61
C LYS A 100 3.22 15.07 16.22
N TYR A 101 3.83 14.22 15.41
CA TYR A 101 3.55 14.05 13.99
C TYR A 101 3.41 12.58 13.65
N ALA A 102 2.37 12.22 12.90
CA ALA A 102 2.20 10.87 12.37
C ALA A 102 3.40 10.46 11.51
N MET A 103 3.58 9.16 11.31
CA MET A 103 4.69 8.61 10.53
C MET A 103 4.23 7.50 9.58
N ILE A 104 4.79 7.48 8.37
CA ILE A 104 4.66 6.38 7.42
C ILE A 104 6.01 5.69 7.25
N TYR A 105 6.07 4.41 7.57
CA TYR A 105 7.16 3.50 7.26
C TYR A 105 6.90 2.86 5.89
N PHE A 106 7.62 3.30 4.86
CA PHE A 106 7.37 2.94 3.46
C PHE A 106 8.39 1.94 2.91
N SER A 107 8.01 0.65 2.84
CA SER A 107 8.84 -0.41 2.28
C SER A 107 8.86 -0.38 0.75
N HIS A 108 10.05 -0.43 0.15
CA HIS A 108 10.24 -0.40 -1.31
C HIS A 108 9.91 -1.76 -1.97
N GLY A 109 9.74 -1.77 -3.30
CA GLY A 109 9.54 -3.00 -4.08
C GLY A 109 10.79 -3.88 -4.18
N GLY A 110 10.62 -5.10 -4.70
CA GLY A 110 11.74 -6.04 -4.87
C GLY A 110 12.73 -5.55 -5.91
N GLY A 111 14.02 -5.48 -5.56
CA GLY A 111 15.07 -4.95 -6.44
C GLY A 111 15.15 -3.42 -6.51
N VAL A 112 14.19 -2.71 -5.90
CA VAL A 112 14.11 -1.25 -5.83
C VAL A 112 15.09 -0.71 -4.79
N THR A 113 15.58 0.52 -4.96
CA THR A 113 16.40 1.22 -3.97
C THR A 113 15.56 2.20 -3.15
N ILE A 114 16.01 2.54 -1.94
CA ILE A 114 15.38 3.59 -1.11
C ILE A 114 15.14 4.88 -1.90
N ASN A 115 16.11 5.31 -2.73
CA ASN A 115 16.07 6.55 -3.52
C ASN A 115 14.98 6.56 -4.59
N LEU A 116 14.60 5.38 -5.09
CA LEU A 116 13.48 5.24 -6.04
C LEU A 116 12.14 5.28 -5.30
N ALA A 117 12.03 4.64 -4.12
CA ALA A 117 10.82 4.71 -3.32
C ALA A 117 10.51 6.12 -2.79
N GLU A 118 11.53 6.96 -2.57
CA GLU A 118 11.39 8.38 -2.23
C GLU A 118 10.61 9.21 -3.28
N THR A 119 10.49 8.73 -4.53
CA THR A 119 9.77 9.43 -5.60
C THR A 119 8.28 9.10 -5.67
N TYR A 120 7.78 8.19 -4.82
CA TYR A 120 6.42 7.62 -4.89
C TYR A 120 5.31 8.53 -4.31
N GLY A 121 5.48 9.85 -4.35
CA GLY A 121 4.47 10.84 -3.94
C GLY A 121 4.33 11.07 -2.43
N PHE A 122 4.65 10.09 -1.58
CA PHE A 122 4.52 10.22 -0.11
C PHE A 122 5.33 11.40 0.48
N ASN A 123 6.53 11.67 -0.04
CA ASN A 123 7.30 12.85 0.35
C ASN A 123 6.59 14.15 -0.05
N THR A 124 6.11 14.26 -1.30
CA THR A 124 5.36 15.43 -1.78
C THR A 124 4.14 15.72 -0.90
N LEU A 125 3.43 14.68 -0.46
CA LEU A 125 2.29 14.83 0.44
C LEU A 125 2.72 15.18 1.88
N ALA A 126 3.83 14.61 2.39
CA ALA A 126 4.38 14.93 3.71
C ALA A 126 4.74 16.43 3.85
N ALA A 127 5.14 17.11 2.77
CA ALA A 127 5.38 18.55 2.76
C ALA A 127 4.12 19.38 3.08
N VAL A 128 2.94 18.87 2.72
CA VAL A 128 1.63 19.53 2.86
C VAL A 128 0.93 19.10 4.15
N GLU A 129 0.80 17.78 4.35
CA GLU A 129 0.08 17.16 5.46
C GLU A 129 0.91 17.09 6.76
N LYS A 130 2.22 17.36 6.65
CA LYS A 130 3.17 17.44 7.77
C LYS A 130 3.27 16.13 8.57
N TYR A 131 3.46 15.00 7.90
CA TYR A 131 3.88 13.75 8.55
C TYR A 131 5.36 13.44 8.29
N ILE A 132 5.89 12.44 9.00
CA ILE A 132 7.27 11.94 8.84
C ILE A 132 7.25 10.72 7.91
N VAL A 133 8.22 10.58 7.00
CA VAL A 133 8.33 9.41 6.12
C VAL A 133 9.66 8.70 6.39
N VAL A 134 9.63 7.38 6.45
CA VAL A 134 10.82 6.54 6.64
C VAL A 134 10.89 5.52 5.52
N TYR A 135 12.01 5.48 4.79
CA TYR A 135 12.26 4.52 3.72
C TYR A 135 13.40 3.59 4.12
N PRO A 136 13.11 2.41 4.70
CA PRO A 136 14.10 1.40 5.03
C PRO A 136 14.58 0.63 3.79
N ASN A 137 15.75 0.01 3.88
CA ASN A 137 16.20 -1.04 2.97
C ASN A 137 15.87 -2.46 3.48
N ASN A 138 15.28 -2.60 4.69
CA ASN A 138 14.67 -3.84 5.23
C ASN A 138 15.53 -5.13 5.12
N GLY A 139 16.84 -5.04 5.37
CA GLY A 139 17.76 -6.18 5.22
C GLY A 139 18.19 -6.43 3.77
N GLY A 140 18.10 -5.41 2.91
CA GLY A 140 18.46 -5.44 1.49
C GLY A 140 17.25 -5.55 0.55
N ARG A 141 17.53 -5.50 -0.76
CA ARG A 141 16.57 -5.30 -1.87
C ARG A 141 15.33 -6.22 -1.94
N SER A 142 15.22 -7.24 -1.10
CA SER A 142 14.07 -8.16 -1.02
C SER A 142 13.15 -7.92 0.19
N ASN A 143 13.47 -6.98 1.08
CA ASN A 143 12.76 -6.72 2.35
C ASN A 143 12.68 -7.94 3.32
N ASN A 144 13.64 -8.86 3.27
CA ASN A 144 13.54 -10.15 3.95
C ASN A 144 13.50 -10.05 5.49
N GLU A 145 14.05 -8.97 6.06
CA GLU A 145 14.32 -8.80 7.50
C GLU A 145 13.50 -7.64 8.10
N VAL A 146 12.40 -7.25 7.45
CA VAL A 146 11.50 -6.17 7.89
C VAL A 146 10.95 -6.38 9.31
N ASP A 147 10.77 -7.64 9.72
CA ASP A 147 10.32 -8.04 11.05
C ASP A 147 11.34 -7.76 12.16
N THR A 148 12.62 -7.61 11.82
CA THR A 148 13.67 -7.09 12.72
C THR A 148 14.00 -5.62 12.48
N GLU A 149 13.94 -5.15 11.24
CA GLU A 149 14.32 -3.79 10.86
C GLU A 149 13.29 -2.73 11.27
N PHE A 150 11.99 -3.05 11.17
CA PHE A 150 10.93 -2.14 11.62
C PHE A 150 11.11 -1.76 13.10
N PRO A 151 11.10 -2.69 14.09
CA PRO A 151 11.28 -2.33 15.49
C PRO A 151 12.66 -1.70 15.78
N ARG A 152 13.74 -2.11 15.08
CA ARG A 152 15.06 -1.47 15.22
C ARG A 152 15.01 0.01 14.85
N ILE A 153 14.40 0.34 13.71
CA ILE A 153 14.31 1.72 13.21
C ILE A 153 13.34 2.53 14.07
N MET A 154 12.22 1.96 14.53
CA MET A 154 11.32 2.62 15.47
C MET A 154 12.07 3.06 16.74
N GLU A 155 12.89 2.19 17.33
CA GLU A 155 13.64 2.53 18.54
C GLU A 155 14.78 3.52 18.26
N ALA A 156 15.51 3.38 17.15
CA ALA A 156 16.53 4.36 16.75
C ALA A 156 15.95 5.78 16.57
N LEU A 157 14.72 5.91 16.08
CA LEU A 157 14.01 7.18 15.98
C LEU A 157 13.56 7.72 17.35
N ARG A 158 13.21 6.82 18.29
CA ARG A 158 12.88 7.15 19.69
C ARG A 158 14.10 7.69 20.43
N GLU A 159 15.24 7.01 20.34
CA GLU A 159 16.53 7.44 20.92
C GLU A 159 16.99 8.80 20.37
N LYS A 160 16.85 9.01 19.05
CA LYS A 160 17.12 10.28 18.37
C LYS A 160 16.08 11.37 18.69
N LYS A 161 15.05 11.06 19.49
CA LYS A 161 13.98 11.97 19.96
C LYS A 161 13.19 12.63 18.84
N TYR A 162 12.92 11.89 17.76
CA TYR A 162 12.03 12.38 16.71
C TYR A 162 10.65 12.73 17.29
N PRO A 163 9.98 13.79 16.80
CA PRO A 163 8.67 14.23 17.27
C PRO A 163 7.54 13.35 16.71
N ILE A 164 7.71 12.02 16.73
CA ILE A 164 6.70 11.06 16.27
C ILE A 164 5.54 11.00 17.27
N ASP A 165 4.33 10.97 16.72
CA ASP A 165 3.11 10.51 17.38
C ASP A 165 3.06 8.99 17.26
N TRP A 166 3.41 8.29 18.35
CA TRP A 166 3.55 6.83 18.35
C TRP A 166 2.20 6.11 18.23
N GLU A 167 1.08 6.79 18.52
CA GLU A 167 -0.24 6.26 18.22
C GLU A 167 -0.54 6.25 16.71
N ARG A 168 0.18 7.05 15.90
CA ARG A 168 -0.10 7.25 14.46
C ARG A 168 1.11 6.88 13.60
N VAL A 169 1.59 5.67 13.80
CA VAL A 169 2.60 5.00 12.95
C VAL A 169 1.88 4.06 11.98
N TYR A 170 2.18 4.19 10.69
CA TYR A 170 1.55 3.43 9.62
C TYR A 170 2.59 2.69 8.78
N CYS A 171 2.28 1.46 8.37
CA CYS A 171 3.13 0.69 7.47
C CYS A 171 2.56 0.75 6.05
N ALA A 172 3.32 1.29 5.11
CA ALA A 172 2.94 1.38 3.70
C ALA A 172 4.00 0.71 2.82
N GLY A 173 3.66 0.26 1.62
CA GLY A 173 4.67 -0.29 0.71
C GLY A 173 4.14 -0.62 -0.66
N PHE A 174 5.06 -0.91 -1.59
CA PHE A 174 4.79 -1.24 -3.00
C PHE A 174 5.34 -2.61 -3.37
N SER A 175 4.62 -3.40 -4.17
CA SER A 175 5.05 -4.73 -4.63
C SER A 175 5.45 -5.63 -3.44
N SER A 176 6.63 -6.26 -3.42
CA SER A 176 7.09 -6.98 -2.21
C SER A 176 7.27 -6.10 -0.96
N GLY A 177 7.34 -4.77 -1.11
CA GLY A 177 7.24 -3.81 -0.02
C GLY A 177 5.85 -3.79 0.62
N SER A 178 4.77 -4.00 -0.16
CA SER A 178 3.42 -4.17 0.39
C SER A 178 3.34 -5.42 1.27
N GLU A 179 4.00 -6.50 0.86
CA GLU A 179 4.12 -7.74 1.66
C GLU A 179 4.93 -7.50 2.93
N ALA A 180 6.04 -6.77 2.83
CA ALA A 180 6.89 -6.40 3.95
C ALA A 180 6.19 -5.47 4.97
N SER A 181 5.33 -4.57 4.50
CA SER A 181 4.60 -3.66 5.39
C SER A 181 3.40 -4.31 6.07
N VAL A 182 2.78 -5.31 5.43
CA VAL A 182 1.87 -6.24 6.12
C VAL A 182 2.66 -7.07 7.15
N CYS A 183 3.82 -7.64 6.78
CA CYS A 183 4.74 -8.33 7.68
C CYS A 183 5.03 -7.53 8.95
N ALA A 184 5.56 -6.31 8.80
CA ALA A 184 5.87 -5.38 9.89
C ALA A 184 4.68 -5.16 10.84
N ALA A 185 3.52 -4.86 10.26
CA ALA A 185 2.34 -4.48 11.03
C ALA A 185 1.78 -5.62 11.88
N CYS A 186 1.94 -6.89 11.48
CA CYS A 186 1.49 -8.02 12.29
C CYS A 186 2.61 -8.78 13.03
N THR A 187 3.90 -8.52 12.78
CA THR A 187 4.96 -8.90 13.74
C THR A 187 5.07 -7.92 14.92
N CYS A 188 4.72 -6.65 14.71
CA CYS A 188 4.72 -5.59 15.74
C CYS A 188 3.35 -4.86 15.79
N PRO A 189 2.24 -5.56 16.09
CA PRO A 189 0.88 -5.02 16.04
C PRO A 189 0.63 -3.85 17.00
N GLU A 190 1.37 -3.78 18.10
CA GLU A 190 1.39 -2.66 19.05
C GLU A 190 2.05 -1.39 18.49
N MET A 191 2.85 -1.50 17.43
CA MET A 191 3.54 -0.37 16.80
C MET A 191 2.83 0.17 15.56
N ALA A 192 1.93 -0.57 14.92
CA ALA A 192 1.28 -0.18 13.66
C ALA A 192 -0.21 0.11 13.86
N ALA A 193 -0.66 1.33 13.54
CA ALA A 193 -2.05 1.74 13.65
C ALA A 193 -2.94 1.27 12.49
N ALA A 194 -2.39 1.23 11.27
CA ALA A 194 -3.03 0.72 10.06
C ALA A 194 -1.99 0.46 8.94
N VAL A 195 -2.37 -0.29 7.90
CA VAL A 195 -1.51 -0.60 6.73
C VAL A 195 -2.03 0.02 5.43
N ALA A 196 -1.12 0.39 4.54
CA ALA A 196 -1.42 0.73 3.16
C ALA A 196 -0.62 -0.15 2.19
N VAL A 197 -1.35 -0.90 1.39
CA VAL A 197 -0.85 -1.78 0.36
C VAL A 197 -0.98 -1.05 -0.98
N LEU A 198 0.11 -0.87 -1.71
CA LEU A 198 0.10 -0.34 -3.08
C LEU A 198 0.29 -1.50 -4.09
N PRO A 199 0.18 -1.26 -5.42
CA PRO A 199 0.09 -2.32 -6.42
C PRO A 199 1.21 -3.36 -6.32
N GLY A 200 0.91 -4.55 -6.79
CA GLY A 200 1.86 -5.66 -6.85
C GLY A 200 2.03 -6.48 -5.58
N GLY A 201 1.46 -6.05 -4.45
CA GLY A 201 1.55 -6.80 -3.20
C GLY A 201 0.83 -8.14 -3.26
N GLN A 202 1.45 -9.21 -2.76
CA GLN A 202 0.82 -10.53 -2.67
C GLN A 202 0.93 -11.16 -1.25
N PRO A 203 0.58 -10.43 -0.16
CA PRO A 203 0.55 -10.89 1.23
C PRO A 203 -0.55 -11.92 1.50
N PHE A 204 -1.14 -12.56 0.48
CA PHE A 204 -1.96 -13.77 0.68
C PHE A 204 -1.34 -15.00 -0.02
N LYS A 205 -0.21 -14.83 -0.72
CA LYS A 205 0.47 -15.85 -1.54
C LYS A 205 1.11 -16.96 -0.74
N ASP A 206 2.02 -16.55 0.13
CA ASP A 206 2.99 -17.36 0.86
C ASP A 206 3.26 -16.67 2.23
N LEU A 207 2.19 -16.15 2.88
CA LEU A 207 2.23 -15.46 4.18
C LEU A 207 3.25 -16.12 5.15
N LYS A 208 4.31 -15.39 5.55
CA LYS A 208 5.21 -15.80 6.66
C LYS A 208 4.39 -16.21 7.91
N PHE A 209 3.25 -15.54 8.12
CA PHE A 209 2.24 -15.74 9.16
C PHE A 209 1.64 -17.14 9.29
N HIS A 210 1.71 -17.98 8.26
CA HIS A 210 1.23 -19.37 8.32
C HIS A 210 2.33 -20.41 8.19
N THR A 211 3.61 -20.00 8.16
CA THR A 211 4.74 -20.94 8.27
C THR A 211 4.98 -21.44 9.70
N GLY A 212 4.34 -20.82 10.70
CA GLY A 212 4.26 -21.32 12.08
C GLY A 212 3.07 -20.71 12.84
N PRO A 213 2.37 -21.45 13.73
CA PRO A 213 1.25 -20.92 14.52
C PRO A 213 1.61 -19.68 15.36
N ASP A 214 2.87 -19.57 15.77
CA ASP A 214 3.37 -18.51 16.65
C ASP A 214 3.44 -17.14 15.96
N TYR A 215 3.59 -17.10 14.63
CA TYR A 215 3.75 -15.85 13.87
C TYR A 215 2.44 -15.06 13.75
N TYR A 216 1.30 -15.76 13.72
CA TYR A 216 -0.02 -15.13 13.86
C TYR A 216 -0.31 -14.78 15.32
N ALA A 217 0.20 -15.55 16.29
CA ALA A 217 -0.20 -15.47 17.69
C ALA A 217 0.04 -14.10 18.34
N SER A 218 1.08 -13.36 17.93
CA SER A 218 1.35 -11.97 18.34
C SER A 218 0.19 -11.01 18.06
N THR A 219 -0.51 -11.20 16.94
CA THR A 219 -1.62 -10.35 16.50
C THR A 219 -2.95 -10.67 17.16
N LYS A 220 -3.04 -11.80 17.86
CA LYS A 220 -4.32 -12.44 18.14
C LYS A 220 -5.19 -11.61 19.09
N GLY A 221 -6.17 -10.92 18.50
CA GLY A 221 -7.10 -10.03 19.21
C GLY A 221 -6.86 -8.54 18.90
N LEU A 222 -5.69 -8.17 18.40
CA LEU A 222 -5.38 -6.80 17.99
C LEU A 222 -5.82 -6.57 16.55
N ARG A 223 -6.78 -5.66 16.34
CA ARG A 223 -7.24 -5.29 15.00
C ARG A 223 -6.15 -4.52 14.26
N ILE A 224 -5.93 -4.82 12.98
CA ILE A 224 -5.08 -4.03 12.07
C ILE A 224 -5.92 -3.63 10.84
N PRO A 225 -6.37 -2.37 10.76
CA PRO A 225 -7.08 -1.84 9.60
C PRO A 225 -6.16 -1.70 8.38
N GLY A 226 -6.71 -1.82 7.17
CA GLY A 226 -5.90 -1.71 5.95
C GLY A 226 -6.59 -1.16 4.70
N ILE A 227 -5.85 -0.39 3.89
CA ILE A 227 -6.26 -0.01 2.53
C ILE A 227 -5.41 -0.73 1.50
N PHE A 228 -6.07 -1.37 0.53
CA PHE A 228 -5.46 -2.20 -0.51
C PHE A 228 -5.70 -1.55 -1.89
N ILE A 229 -4.65 -0.92 -2.41
CA ILE A 229 -4.66 -0.10 -3.63
C ILE A 229 -3.99 -0.88 -4.77
N GLY A 230 -4.66 -0.99 -5.91
CA GLY A 230 -4.18 -1.70 -7.10
C GLY A 230 -4.45 -0.95 -8.41
N GLY A 231 -3.97 -1.51 -9.50
CA GLY A 231 -4.43 -1.19 -10.86
C GLY A 231 -5.22 -2.37 -11.43
N THR A 232 -6.11 -2.14 -12.42
CA THR A 232 -6.77 -3.27 -13.09
C THR A 232 -5.83 -3.99 -14.06
N ALA A 233 -4.87 -3.28 -14.68
CA ALA A 233 -3.86 -3.86 -15.57
C ALA A 233 -2.58 -4.35 -14.83
N ASP A 234 -2.54 -4.27 -13.50
CA ASP A 234 -1.51 -4.93 -12.70
C ASP A 234 -1.93 -6.38 -12.38
N VAL A 235 -1.34 -7.33 -13.12
CA VAL A 235 -1.55 -8.78 -12.94
C VAL A 235 -1.15 -9.31 -11.56
N ALA A 236 -0.44 -8.53 -10.75
CA ALA A 236 -0.06 -8.87 -9.39
C ALA A 236 -0.98 -8.27 -8.31
N SER A 237 -2.02 -7.52 -8.69
CA SER A 237 -2.94 -6.84 -7.76
C SER A 237 -4.16 -7.67 -7.34
N TYR A 238 -4.63 -7.35 -6.14
CA TYR A 238 -5.70 -8.01 -5.37
C TYR A 238 -7.11 -7.90 -5.93
N PRO A 239 -8.07 -8.65 -5.34
CA PRO A 239 -7.91 -9.84 -4.51
C PRO A 239 -8.22 -11.10 -5.29
N ALA A 240 -9.44 -11.29 -5.79
CA ALA A 240 -9.86 -12.56 -6.36
C ALA A 240 -9.13 -12.97 -7.67
N PRO A 241 -8.96 -12.11 -8.70
CA PRO A 241 -8.38 -12.56 -9.99
C PRO A 241 -7.00 -13.21 -9.82
N TRP A 242 -6.17 -12.63 -8.94
CA TRP A 242 -4.84 -13.14 -8.65
C TRP A 242 -4.82 -14.26 -7.59
N ILE A 243 -5.74 -14.26 -6.61
CA ILE A 243 -5.90 -15.38 -5.64
C ILE A 243 -6.23 -16.69 -6.39
N LEU A 244 -7.06 -16.60 -7.43
CA LEU A 244 -7.61 -17.73 -8.17
C LEU A 244 -6.68 -18.29 -9.27
N ASP A 245 -5.73 -17.50 -9.77
CA ASP A 245 -4.74 -17.90 -10.80
C ASP A 245 -3.64 -18.86 -10.27
N ASN A 246 -4.02 -19.89 -9.50
CA ASN A 246 -3.06 -20.87 -9.02
C ASN A 246 -3.62 -22.22 -8.53
N LYS A 247 -2.75 -23.24 -8.57
CA LYS A 247 -2.98 -24.54 -7.91
C LYS A 247 -3.07 -24.44 -6.37
N LYS A 248 -2.68 -23.30 -5.78
CA LYS A 248 -2.82 -22.98 -4.35
C LYS A 248 -4.04 -22.08 -4.05
N LYS A 249 -5.01 -21.89 -4.94
CA LYS A 249 -6.10 -20.89 -4.76
C LYS A 249 -6.81 -21.01 -3.41
N ASP A 250 -7.18 -22.20 -2.97
CA ASP A 250 -7.91 -22.39 -1.70
C ASP A 250 -7.07 -22.02 -0.47
N TYR A 251 -5.74 -22.23 -0.53
CA TYR A 251 -4.81 -21.76 0.51
C TYR A 251 -4.73 -20.22 0.55
N ARG A 252 -4.76 -19.56 -0.61
CA ARG A 252 -4.77 -18.08 -0.69
C ARG A 252 -6.11 -17.47 -0.25
N VAL A 253 -7.23 -18.13 -0.55
CA VAL A 253 -8.56 -17.76 -0.02
C VAL A 253 -8.57 -17.88 1.50
N HIS A 254 -8.04 -18.98 2.05
CA HIS A 254 -7.93 -19.18 3.50
C HIS A 254 -7.07 -18.10 4.19
N ASN A 255 -5.97 -17.70 3.55
CA ASN A 255 -5.11 -16.61 4.01
C ASN A 255 -5.86 -15.26 4.04
N LEU A 256 -6.66 -14.96 3.01
CA LEU A 256 -7.54 -13.78 3.00
C LEU A 256 -8.62 -13.88 4.09
N ASP A 257 -9.25 -15.05 4.28
CA ASP A 257 -10.26 -15.25 5.33
C ASP A 257 -9.72 -14.95 6.73
N ILE A 258 -8.49 -15.36 7.03
CA ILE A 258 -7.84 -15.10 8.31
C ILE A 258 -7.56 -13.60 8.48
N TRP A 259 -7.07 -12.93 7.43
CA TRP A 259 -6.92 -11.47 7.45
C TRP A 259 -8.26 -10.78 7.74
N MET A 260 -9.30 -11.10 6.97
CA MET A 260 -10.59 -10.42 7.03
C MET A 260 -11.36 -10.69 8.33
N ARG A 261 -11.28 -11.93 8.85
CA ARG A 261 -11.94 -12.35 10.09
C ARG A 261 -11.19 -11.94 11.35
N ASP A 262 -9.90 -12.21 11.41
CA ASP A 262 -9.15 -12.21 12.69
C ASP A 262 -8.23 -10.98 12.83
N ILE A 263 -7.66 -10.46 11.72
CA ILE A 263 -6.81 -9.25 11.71
C ILE A 263 -7.64 -7.98 11.54
N ALA A 264 -8.45 -7.88 10.48
CA ALA A 264 -9.30 -6.73 10.21
C ALA A 264 -10.54 -6.68 11.11
N GLN A 265 -10.99 -7.84 11.61
CA GLN A 265 -12.12 -8.00 12.53
C GLN A 265 -13.44 -7.42 11.98
N ILE A 266 -13.75 -7.76 10.72
CA ILE A 266 -14.98 -7.32 10.04
C ILE A 266 -16.22 -7.89 10.75
N LYS A 267 -17.21 -7.02 11.00
CA LYS A 267 -18.33 -7.24 11.94
C LYS A 267 -19.11 -8.54 11.73
N ASN A 268 -19.33 -8.91 10.47
CA ASN A 268 -20.14 -10.04 10.02
C ASN A 268 -19.42 -10.86 8.92
N TYR A 269 -18.09 -10.97 8.98
CA TYR A 269 -17.34 -11.63 7.91
C TYR A 269 -17.82 -13.07 7.66
N ARG A 270 -18.09 -13.37 6.39
CA ARG A 270 -18.40 -14.71 5.90
C ARG A 270 -17.16 -15.24 5.18
N PRO A 271 -16.58 -16.37 5.62
CA PRO A 271 -15.47 -17.01 4.91
C PRO A 271 -15.85 -17.25 3.46
N LEU A 272 -14.94 -16.86 2.56
CA LEU A 272 -15.15 -16.93 1.12
C LEU A 272 -14.76 -18.33 0.63
N SER A 273 -15.36 -18.78 -0.46
CA SER A 273 -14.88 -19.95 -1.19
C SER A 273 -14.32 -19.51 -2.54
N SER A 274 -13.37 -20.26 -3.08
CA SER A 274 -12.84 -20.01 -4.42
C SER A 274 -13.96 -20.03 -5.48
N ALA A 275 -14.94 -20.93 -5.34
CA ALA A 275 -16.13 -20.99 -6.19
C ALA A 275 -17.03 -19.74 -6.08
N HIS A 276 -17.23 -19.20 -4.87
CA HIS A 276 -18.03 -17.98 -4.67
C HIS A 276 -17.34 -16.74 -5.26
N MET A 277 -16.02 -16.62 -5.09
CA MET A 277 -15.23 -15.58 -5.77
C MET A 277 -15.32 -15.69 -7.29
N GLU A 278 -15.22 -16.90 -7.84
CA GLU A 278 -15.38 -17.18 -9.28
C GLU A 278 -16.78 -16.80 -9.78
N GLU A 279 -17.83 -17.05 -8.99
CA GLU A 279 -19.20 -16.65 -9.31
C GLU A 279 -19.38 -15.12 -9.32
N LEU A 280 -18.84 -14.40 -8.32
CA LEU A 280 -18.88 -12.94 -8.27
C LEU A 280 -18.17 -12.30 -9.46
N LEU A 281 -16.95 -12.75 -9.77
CA LEU A 281 -16.16 -12.28 -10.92
C LEU A 281 -16.86 -12.53 -12.27
N ALA A 282 -17.58 -13.65 -12.39
CA ALA A 282 -18.29 -13.99 -13.63
C ALA A 282 -19.63 -13.27 -13.78
N ASN A 283 -20.40 -13.15 -12.68
CA ASN A 283 -21.85 -12.94 -12.74
C ASN A 283 -22.40 -11.79 -11.88
N SER A 284 -21.64 -11.20 -10.94
CA SER A 284 -22.22 -10.13 -10.09
C SER A 284 -22.68 -8.96 -10.95
N GLN A 285 -23.83 -8.38 -10.60
CA GLN A 285 -24.38 -7.22 -11.29
C GLN A 285 -23.68 -5.93 -10.84
N ASP A 286 -23.13 -5.89 -9.63
CA ASP A 286 -22.29 -4.79 -9.16
C ASP A 286 -20.92 -4.84 -9.86
N PRO A 287 -20.50 -3.77 -10.57
CA PRO A 287 -19.21 -3.72 -11.26
C PRO A 287 -18.00 -3.75 -10.31
N VAL A 288 -18.14 -3.30 -9.06
CA VAL A 288 -17.10 -3.37 -8.04
C VAL A 288 -16.96 -4.81 -7.55
N GLU A 289 -18.04 -5.45 -7.11
CA GLU A 289 -17.99 -6.86 -6.67
C GLU A 289 -17.43 -7.77 -7.76
N ARG A 290 -17.79 -7.49 -9.03
CA ARG A 290 -17.31 -8.22 -10.21
C ARG A 290 -15.84 -7.96 -10.57
N GLU A 291 -15.27 -6.83 -10.19
CA GLU A 291 -13.83 -6.55 -10.37
C GLU A 291 -12.99 -7.18 -9.23
N PHE A 292 -13.51 -7.17 -8.01
CA PHE A 292 -12.78 -7.60 -6.82
C PHE A 292 -13.03 -9.07 -6.44
N GLY A 293 -14.15 -9.66 -6.86
CA GLY A 293 -14.62 -10.97 -6.41
C GLY A 293 -14.99 -11.01 -4.92
N LEU A 294 -15.52 -9.89 -4.40
CA LEU A 294 -15.86 -9.68 -2.99
C LEU A 294 -17.22 -8.97 -2.86
N GLU A 295 -18.06 -9.41 -1.93
CA GLU A 295 -19.27 -8.68 -1.49
C GLU A 295 -18.88 -7.65 -0.42
N PHE A 296 -18.96 -6.36 -0.73
CA PHE A 296 -18.58 -5.28 0.19
C PHE A 296 -19.77 -4.84 1.08
N ASP A 297 -19.48 -4.22 2.24
CA ASP A 297 -20.53 -3.48 2.99
C ASP A 297 -21.01 -2.24 2.20
N ILE A 298 -20.09 -1.60 1.46
CA ILE A 298 -20.36 -0.48 0.55
C ILE A 298 -19.45 -0.60 -0.68
N SER A 299 -20.03 -0.49 -1.89
CA SER A 299 -19.33 -0.35 -3.17
C SER A 299 -19.51 1.07 -3.74
N TYR A 300 -18.50 1.59 -4.44
CA TYR A 300 -18.53 2.92 -5.06
C TYR A 300 -17.53 3.06 -6.21
N SER A 301 -17.68 4.12 -7.01
CA SER A 301 -16.71 4.53 -8.02
C SER A 301 -16.44 6.03 -7.93
N PHE A 302 -15.25 6.45 -8.36
CA PHE A 302 -14.81 7.85 -8.31
C PHE A 302 -13.75 8.15 -9.37
N HIS A 303 -13.60 9.42 -9.75
CA HIS A 303 -12.60 9.86 -10.73
C HIS A 303 -11.59 10.82 -10.07
N VAL A 304 -10.30 10.46 -10.08
CA VAL A 304 -9.21 11.25 -9.47
C VAL A 304 -7.96 11.19 -10.34
N GLN A 305 -7.36 12.35 -10.60
CA GLN A 305 -6.13 12.55 -11.38
C GLN A 305 -6.12 11.82 -12.74
N GLY A 306 -7.24 11.88 -13.48
CA GLY A 306 -7.34 11.34 -14.84
C GLY A 306 -7.60 9.82 -14.92
N ALA A 307 -7.75 9.15 -13.77
CA ALA A 307 -8.14 7.75 -13.72
C ALA A 307 -9.51 7.57 -13.06
N ASP A 308 -10.31 6.64 -13.61
CA ASP A 308 -11.49 6.10 -12.93
C ASP A 308 -11.05 5.03 -11.93
N TRP A 309 -11.73 4.99 -10.79
CA TRP A 309 -11.46 4.07 -9.69
C TRP A 309 -12.72 3.33 -9.28
N LEU A 310 -12.55 2.05 -8.95
CA LEU A 310 -13.55 1.22 -8.26
C LEU A 310 -13.09 1.06 -6.80
N GLY A 311 -14.00 1.28 -5.86
CA GLY A 311 -13.74 1.25 -4.43
C GLY A 311 -14.76 0.41 -3.67
N GLY A 312 -14.32 -0.25 -2.61
CA GLY A 312 -15.17 -1.07 -1.76
C GLY A 312 -14.68 -1.10 -0.32
N GLU A 313 -15.60 -1.14 0.65
CA GLU A 313 -15.30 -1.08 2.07
C GLU A 313 -15.96 -2.21 2.88
N PHE A 314 -15.31 -2.55 4.00
CA PHE A 314 -15.85 -3.42 5.05
C PHE A 314 -15.72 -2.76 6.42
N TYR A 315 -16.69 -3.03 7.29
CA TYR A 315 -16.83 -2.32 8.55
C TYR A 315 -16.64 -3.23 9.77
N GLY A 316 -16.01 -2.67 10.81
CA GLY A 316 -15.88 -3.26 12.14
C GLY A 316 -17.19 -3.17 12.93
N LYS A 317 -17.27 -3.86 14.07
CA LYS A 317 -18.48 -3.88 14.93
C LYS A 317 -18.80 -2.52 15.56
N ASP A 318 -17.78 -1.68 15.67
CA ASP A 318 -17.80 -0.28 16.09
C ASP A 318 -18.22 0.70 14.97
N GLY A 319 -18.40 0.22 13.74
CA GLY A 319 -18.71 1.08 12.59
C GLY A 319 -17.50 1.78 11.97
N ALA A 320 -16.27 1.39 12.32
CA ALA A 320 -15.07 1.84 11.61
C ALA A 320 -14.96 1.16 10.23
N PRO A 321 -14.51 1.84 9.15
CA PRO A 321 -14.22 1.24 7.85
C PRO A 321 -12.88 0.48 7.92
N VAL A 322 -12.87 -0.70 8.54
CA VAL A 322 -11.64 -1.44 8.89
C VAL A 322 -10.85 -2.00 7.71
N MET A 323 -11.49 -2.16 6.54
CA MET A 323 -10.81 -2.51 5.30
C MET A 323 -11.38 -1.70 4.14
N ARG A 324 -10.49 -1.10 3.34
CA ARG A 324 -10.83 -0.43 2.08
C ARG A 324 -10.04 -1.06 0.94
N TYR A 325 -10.69 -1.26 -0.19
CA TYR A 325 -10.06 -1.71 -1.43
C TYR A 325 -10.30 -0.63 -2.51
N ALA A 326 -9.29 -0.37 -3.34
CA ALA A 326 -9.36 0.60 -4.43
C ALA A 326 -8.55 0.12 -5.65
N ARG A 327 -9.13 0.14 -6.86
CA ARG A 327 -8.41 -0.18 -8.10
C ARG A 327 -8.64 0.89 -9.16
N ALA A 328 -7.55 1.40 -9.73
CA ALA A 328 -7.59 2.32 -10.86
C ALA A 328 -7.72 1.55 -12.18
N ILE A 329 -8.67 1.96 -13.03
CA ILE A 329 -8.93 1.32 -14.32
C ILE A 329 -7.75 1.54 -15.28
N GLY A 330 -7.26 0.45 -15.87
CA GLY A 330 -6.23 0.46 -16.93
C GLY A 330 -4.80 0.68 -16.44
N ILE A 331 -4.58 0.90 -15.15
CA ILE A 331 -3.26 1.22 -14.62
C ILE A 331 -2.41 -0.06 -14.40
N PRO A 332 -1.13 -0.09 -14.86
CA PRO A 332 -0.21 -1.22 -14.66
C PRO A 332 0.46 -1.20 -13.28
N HIS A 333 1.50 -2.03 -13.11
CA HIS A 333 2.30 -2.20 -11.90
C HIS A 333 3.20 -0.98 -11.58
N VAL A 334 2.60 0.15 -11.23
CA VAL A 334 3.29 1.44 -10.99
C VAL A 334 2.77 2.17 -9.74
N VAL A 335 3.56 3.10 -9.22
CA VAL A 335 3.19 3.98 -8.09
C VAL A 335 3.33 5.45 -8.44
N TRP A 336 2.26 6.22 -8.23
CA TRP A 336 2.20 7.66 -8.41
C TRP A 336 1.36 8.32 -7.29
N SER A 337 1.34 9.67 -7.24
CA SER A 337 0.87 10.41 -6.08
C SER A 337 -0.60 10.21 -5.70
N SER A 338 -1.50 9.81 -6.62
CA SER A 338 -2.89 9.44 -6.24
C SER A 338 -2.93 8.37 -5.16
N GLN A 339 -2.04 7.39 -5.24
CA GLN A 339 -2.02 6.27 -4.31
C GLN A 339 -1.54 6.69 -2.93
N ALA A 340 -0.55 7.60 -2.87
CA ALA A 340 -0.13 8.22 -1.62
C ALA A 340 -1.26 9.03 -0.97
N ASN A 341 -2.04 9.77 -1.77
CA ASN A 341 -3.21 10.52 -1.30
C ASN A 341 -4.30 9.59 -0.74
N LEU A 342 -4.68 8.54 -1.49
CA LEU A 342 -5.68 7.55 -1.06
C LEU A 342 -5.24 6.76 0.18
N ALA A 343 -3.95 6.40 0.24
CA ALA A 343 -3.37 5.75 1.40
C ALA A 343 -3.44 6.67 2.63
N TRP A 344 -2.93 7.89 2.53
CA TRP A 344 -2.94 8.84 3.65
C TRP A 344 -4.36 9.21 4.11
N ASP A 345 -5.28 9.42 3.17
CA ASP A 345 -6.67 9.74 3.48
C ASP A 345 -7.33 8.68 4.35
N TYR A 346 -7.08 7.40 4.06
CA TYR A 346 -7.53 6.30 4.89
C TYR A 346 -6.76 6.17 6.22
N LEU A 347 -5.43 6.15 6.15
CA LEU A 347 -4.55 5.83 7.30
C LEU A 347 -4.74 6.80 8.46
N LYS A 348 -4.83 8.11 8.19
CA LYS A 348 -4.88 9.18 9.21
C LYS A 348 -6.05 9.07 10.20
N HIS A 349 -7.08 8.29 9.87
CA HIS A 349 -8.24 8.05 10.72
C HIS A 349 -8.03 6.95 11.77
N PHE A 350 -6.89 6.26 11.76
CA PHE A 350 -6.61 5.19 12.72
C PHE A 350 -5.49 5.57 13.66
N ARG A 351 -5.64 5.22 14.94
CA ARG A 351 -4.59 5.32 15.95
C ARG A 351 -4.49 4.02 16.76
N ARG A 352 -3.31 3.76 17.31
CA ARG A 352 -2.98 2.60 18.14
C ARG A 352 -2.79 3.04 19.59
N ASP A 353 -3.67 2.60 20.47
CA ASP A 353 -3.50 2.79 21.90
C ASP A 353 -2.19 2.13 22.37
N GLN A 354 -1.31 2.91 23.01
CA GLN A 354 0.07 2.47 23.33
C GLN A 354 0.16 1.59 24.58
N ASP A 355 -0.87 1.58 25.44
CA ASP A 355 -0.89 0.80 26.68
C ASP A 355 -1.57 -0.56 26.47
N THR A 356 -2.60 -0.62 25.61
CA THR A 356 -3.43 -1.81 25.37
C THR A 356 -3.20 -2.46 24.01
N GLY A 357 -2.64 -1.73 23.05
CA GLY A 357 -2.58 -2.13 21.65
C GLY A 357 -3.92 -2.03 20.91
N GLU A 358 -4.98 -1.45 21.49
CA GLU A 358 -6.29 -1.34 20.82
C GLU A 358 -6.22 -0.45 19.55
N SER A 359 -6.94 -0.86 18.50
CA SER A 359 -7.11 -0.08 17.28
C SER A 359 -8.29 0.86 17.44
N ILE A 360 -8.03 2.16 17.51
CA ILE A 360 -9.05 3.19 17.67
C ILE A 360 -9.28 3.88 16.32
N TYR A 361 -10.55 3.91 15.90
CA TYR A 361 -10.98 4.74 14.79
C TYR A 361 -11.31 6.15 15.29
N ASP A 362 -10.63 7.13 14.71
CA ASP A 362 -10.57 8.52 15.14
C ASP A 362 -10.80 9.41 13.89
N PRO A 363 -12.07 9.57 13.46
CA PRO A 363 -12.39 10.18 12.18
C PRO A 363 -11.98 11.65 12.12
N VAL A 364 -10.81 11.90 11.53
CA VAL A 364 -10.30 13.23 11.19
C VAL A 364 -11.17 13.87 10.10
N ILE A 365 -11.61 15.11 10.30
CA ILE A 365 -12.32 15.87 9.26
C ILE A 365 -11.36 16.14 8.10
N CYS A 366 -11.62 15.52 6.94
CA CYS A 366 -10.89 15.81 5.71
C CYS A 366 -11.19 17.24 5.24
N TRP A 367 -10.17 17.94 4.73
CA TRP A 367 -10.22 19.37 4.39
C TRP A 367 -11.47 19.76 3.60
N GLY A 368 -12.33 20.55 4.25
CA GLY A 368 -13.59 21.06 3.71
C GLY A 368 -13.86 22.53 4.04
N GLU A 369 -12.81 23.32 4.29
CA GLU A 369 -12.85 24.79 4.38
C GLU A 369 -11.42 25.36 4.28
N ARG A 370 -11.09 26.00 3.14
CA ARG A 370 -9.98 26.95 2.94
C ARG A 370 -10.34 27.90 1.81
#